data_AF-A0A660VKL2-F1
#
_entry.id   AF-A0A660VKL2-F1
#
_cell.length_a   1.000
_cell.length_b   1.000
_cell.length_c   1.000
_cell.angle_alpha   90.00
_cell.angle_beta   90.00
_cell.angle_gamma   90.00
#
_symmetry.space_group_name_H-M   'P 1'
#
loop_
_entity.id
_entity.type
_entity.pdbx_description
1 polymer ?
#
loop_
_entity_poly.entity_id
_entity_poly.type
_entity_poly.pdbx_seq_one_letter_code
_entity_poly.pdbx_strand_id
1 'polypeptide(L)'
;MLAVGAFLWQKRQAGIAARISFNDTEAVARTKQLGATIAAAIEQFEVDRGEYPRALSDLAPGYLAQVPPPEAGRTEWDYRLLADGGYSLVFGLELPLYDMLYPYYSWQNETETWNFDD
;
A
#
# COMPACT_ATOMS: atom_id res chain seq x y z
N MET A 1 -15.54 -20.89 40.51
CA MET A 1 -15.31 -21.45 39.15
C MET A 1 -15.85 -20.46 38.12
N LEU A 2 -14.92 -19.90 37.34
CA LEU A 2 -15.02 -19.49 35.92
C LEU A 2 -16.24 -18.64 35.47
N ALA A 3 -16.18 -17.33 35.71
CA ALA A 3 -17.02 -16.34 35.01
C ALA A 3 -16.19 -15.11 34.55
N VAL A 4 -14.97 -15.34 34.06
CA VAL A 4 -14.07 -14.27 33.55
C VAL A 4 -13.75 -14.42 32.06
N GLY A 5 -14.07 -15.56 31.44
CA GLY A 5 -13.69 -15.86 30.05
C GLY A 5 -14.54 -15.21 28.96
N ALA A 6 -15.81 -14.91 29.22
CA ALA A 6 -16.73 -14.47 28.17
C ALA A 6 -16.65 -12.97 27.84
N PHE A 7 -16.19 -12.13 28.78
CA PHE A 7 -16.20 -10.68 28.61
C PHE A 7 -15.01 -10.15 27.78
N LEU A 8 -13.93 -10.93 27.68
CA LEU A 8 -12.72 -10.58 26.91
C LEU A 8 -12.78 -11.04 25.44
N TRP A 9 -13.72 -11.93 25.08
CA TRP A 9 -13.89 -12.37 23.69
C TRP A 9 -14.76 -11.42 22.88
N GLN A 10 -15.78 -10.81 23.49
CA GLN A 10 -16.72 -9.91 22.80
C GLN A 10 -16.16 -8.51 22.55
N LYS A 11 -15.23 -8.01 23.39
CA LYS A 11 -14.56 -6.71 23.18
C LYS A 11 -13.45 -6.73 22.13
N ARG A 12 -12.93 -7.90 21.72
CA ARG A 12 -11.97 -8.02 20.62
C ARG A 12 -12.62 -8.00 19.24
N GLN A 13 -13.85 -8.47 19.11
CA GLN A 13 -14.54 -8.47 17.82
C GLN A 13 -15.05 -7.07 17.44
N ALA A 14 -15.46 -6.24 18.41
CA ALA A 14 -15.94 -4.90 18.13
C ALA A 14 -14.84 -3.90 17.68
N GLY A 15 -13.60 -4.06 18.16
CA GLY A 15 -12.48 -3.19 17.76
C GLY A 15 -11.87 -3.55 16.40
N ILE A 16 -11.98 -4.81 15.98
CA ILE A 16 -11.48 -5.31 14.70
C ILE A 16 -12.54 -5.08 13.60
N ALA A 17 -13.82 -5.37 13.88
CA ALA A 17 -14.90 -5.13 12.92
C ALA A 17 -15.16 -3.64 12.63
N ALA A 18 -14.79 -2.73 13.54
CA ALA A 18 -14.95 -1.29 13.31
C ALA A 18 -13.84 -0.65 12.45
N ARG A 19 -12.66 -1.28 12.34
CA ARG A 19 -11.58 -0.87 11.42
C ARG A 19 -11.63 -1.61 10.08
N ILE A 20 -12.24 -2.79 10.07
CA ILE A 20 -12.48 -3.61 8.90
C ILE A 20 -13.88 -3.25 8.34
N SER A 21 -14.06 -1.99 7.96
CA SER A 21 -15.08 -1.68 6.95
C SER A 21 -14.39 -1.79 5.61
N PHE A 22 -14.57 -2.93 4.94
CA PHE A 22 -14.18 -3.20 3.55
C PHE A 22 -14.96 -2.30 2.56
N ASN A 23 -15.00 -0.99 2.81
CA ASN A 23 -15.71 -0.04 1.95
C ASN A 23 -15.22 1.41 2.11
N ASP A 24 -13.92 1.62 2.27
CA ASP A 24 -13.33 2.93 1.96
C ASP A 24 -12.90 2.97 0.49
N THR A 25 -13.86 2.76 -0.40
CA THR A 25 -13.66 2.83 -1.86
C THR A 25 -13.09 4.18 -2.26
N GLU A 26 -13.41 5.24 -1.50
CA GLU A 26 -12.85 6.58 -1.68
C GLU A 26 -11.38 6.64 -1.25
N ALA A 27 -10.99 6.15 -0.07
CA ALA A 27 -9.57 6.11 0.32
C ALA A 27 -8.75 5.19 -0.60
N VAL A 28 -9.30 4.07 -1.07
CA VAL A 28 -8.64 3.21 -2.06
C VAL A 28 -8.48 3.95 -3.39
N ALA A 29 -9.52 4.65 -3.86
CA ALA A 29 -9.44 5.44 -5.08
C ALA A 29 -8.41 6.59 -4.96
N ARG A 30 -8.40 7.31 -3.84
CA ARG A 30 -7.41 8.35 -3.55
C ARG A 30 -6.00 7.77 -3.48
N THR A 31 -5.83 6.64 -2.82
CA THR A 31 -4.53 5.94 -2.76
C THR A 31 -4.05 5.53 -4.15
N LYS A 32 -4.93 5.01 -5.02
CA LYS A 32 -4.57 4.70 -6.41
C LYS A 32 -4.16 5.94 -7.20
N GLN A 33 -4.81 7.09 -6.97
CA GLN A 33 -4.41 8.38 -7.59
C GLN A 33 -3.04 8.86 -7.08
N LEU A 34 -2.78 8.74 -5.78
CA LEU A 34 -1.46 9.02 -5.20
C LEU A 34 -0.39 8.10 -5.78
N GLY A 35 -0.69 6.80 -5.89
CA GLY A 35 0.20 5.83 -6.50
C GLY A 35 0.48 6.11 -7.98
N ALA A 36 -0.51 6.59 -8.75
CA ALA A 36 -0.29 7.05 -10.12
C ALA A 36 0.64 8.27 -10.21
N THR A 37 0.57 9.17 -9.23
CA THR A 37 1.50 10.32 -9.12
C THR A 37 2.92 9.84 -8.83
N ILE A 38 3.07 8.86 -7.94
CA ILE A 38 4.36 8.23 -7.62
C ILE A 38 4.92 7.48 -8.84
N ALA A 39 4.10 6.70 -9.54
CA ALA A 39 4.48 5.98 -10.74
C ALA A 39 5.01 6.94 -11.82
N ALA A 40 4.30 8.04 -12.10
CA ALA A 40 4.77 9.06 -13.05
C ALA A 40 6.14 9.66 -12.65
N ALA A 41 6.38 9.88 -11.35
CA ALA A 41 7.67 10.36 -10.87
C ALA A 41 8.78 9.31 -11.02
N ILE A 42 8.46 8.02 -10.83
CA ILE A 42 9.39 6.90 -11.07
C ILE A 42 9.78 6.82 -12.54
N GLU A 43 8.82 6.92 -13.47
CA GLU A 43 9.13 6.91 -14.91
C GLU A 43 9.99 8.11 -15.31
N GLN A 44 9.69 9.31 -14.78
CA GLN A 44 10.51 10.48 -15.07
C GLN A 44 11.93 10.34 -14.50
N PHE A 45 12.08 9.74 -13.33
CA PHE A 45 13.39 9.41 -12.76
C PHE A 45 14.17 8.47 -13.68
N GLU A 46 13.53 7.43 -14.19
CA GLU A 46 14.14 6.48 -15.13
C GLU A 46 14.59 7.17 -16.41
N VAL A 47 13.75 8.02 -17.01
CA VAL A 47 14.10 8.77 -18.22
C VAL A 47 15.35 9.65 -18.01
N ASP A 48 15.48 10.27 -16.84
CA ASP A 48 16.61 11.17 -16.55
C ASP A 48 17.90 10.43 -16.16
N ARG A 49 17.79 9.25 -15.54
CA ARG A 49 18.91 8.54 -14.91
C ARG A 49 19.31 7.25 -15.62
N GLY A 50 18.43 6.72 -16.47
CA GLY A 50 18.56 5.42 -17.13
C GLY A 50 18.37 4.22 -16.20
N GLU A 51 17.85 4.43 -14.98
CA GLU A 51 17.53 3.37 -14.02
C GLU A 51 16.35 3.79 -13.12
N TYR A 52 15.57 2.82 -12.66
CA TYR A 52 14.54 3.06 -11.64
C TYR A 52 15.17 3.42 -10.28
N PRO A 53 14.49 4.23 -9.44
CA PRO A 53 14.99 4.60 -8.12
C PRO A 53 15.17 3.37 -7.23
N ARG A 54 16.16 3.39 -6.32
CA ARG A 54 16.37 2.26 -5.40
C ARG A 54 15.37 2.27 -4.26
N ALA A 55 14.88 3.46 -3.90
CA ALA A 55 13.82 3.66 -2.93
C ALA A 55 12.94 4.85 -3.32
N LEU A 56 11.68 4.88 -2.87
CA LEU A 56 10.78 6.00 -3.14
C LEU A 56 11.32 7.35 -2.60
N SER A 57 12.16 7.33 -1.56
CA SER A 57 12.81 8.53 -1.04
C SER A 57 13.71 9.22 -2.06
N ASP A 58 14.25 8.49 -3.05
CA ASP A 58 15.11 9.06 -4.10
C ASP A 58 14.33 9.97 -5.05
N LEU A 59 13.00 9.88 -5.05
CA LEU A 59 12.12 10.76 -5.82
C LEU A 59 12.01 12.16 -5.20
N ALA A 60 12.31 12.32 -3.91
CA ALA A 60 12.18 13.59 -3.22
C ALA A 60 13.54 14.24 -2.92
N PRO A 61 13.66 15.58 -2.97
CA PRO A 61 12.62 16.55 -3.36
C PRO A 61 12.53 16.80 -4.88
N GLY A 62 13.29 16.06 -5.70
CA GLY A 62 13.53 16.42 -7.11
C GLY A 62 12.34 16.18 -8.05
N TYR A 63 11.67 15.04 -7.92
CA TYR A 63 10.53 14.62 -8.74
C TYR A 63 9.20 14.80 -8.00
N LEU A 64 9.24 14.66 -6.67
CA LEU A 64 8.13 14.91 -5.75
C LEU A 64 8.61 15.80 -4.62
N ALA A 65 7.78 16.72 -4.11
CA ALA A 65 8.13 17.49 -2.92
C ALA A 65 8.36 16.56 -1.70
N GLN A 66 7.51 15.54 -1.59
CA GLN A 66 7.61 14.42 -0.65
C GLN A 66 6.83 13.23 -1.22
N VAL A 67 7.15 12.01 -0.81
CA VAL A 67 6.36 10.83 -1.17
C VAL A 67 5.07 10.85 -0.33
N PRO A 68 3.87 10.96 -0.94
CA PRO A 68 2.63 10.95 -0.17
C PRO A 68 2.41 9.54 0.40
N PRO A 69 2.02 9.38 1.68
CA PRO A 69 1.63 8.07 2.18
C PRO A 69 0.30 7.62 1.54
N PRO A 70 0.05 6.31 1.42
CA PRO A 70 -1.27 5.81 1.04
C PRO A 70 -2.31 6.20 2.11
N GLU A 71 -3.53 6.50 1.66
CA GLU A 71 -4.65 6.85 2.53
C GLU A 71 -5.45 5.62 2.98
N ALA A 72 -5.34 4.52 2.22
CA ALA A 72 -5.93 3.23 2.53
C ALA A 72 -4.85 2.25 3.02
N GLY A 73 -5.26 1.37 3.94
CA GLY A 73 -4.38 0.32 4.44
C GLY A 73 -3.37 0.81 5.47
N ARG A 74 -2.17 0.21 5.47
CA ARG A 74 -1.01 0.79 6.13
C ARG A 74 -0.62 2.05 5.38
N THR A 75 -0.37 3.14 6.09
CA THR A 75 0.09 4.43 5.58
C THR A 75 1.53 4.38 5.02
N GLU A 76 1.93 3.26 4.43
CA GLU A 76 3.25 2.95 3.89
C GLU A 76 3.12 2.22 2.55
N TRP A 77 3.97 2.59 1.60
CA TRP A 77 4.11 1.91 0.32
C TRP A 77 5.15 0.80 0.42
N ASP A 78 4.85 -0.36 -0.16
CA ASP A 78 5.84 -1.39 -0.45
C ASP A 78 6.25 -1.27 -1.92
N TYR A 79 7.47 -0.77 -2.12
CA TYR A 79 8.07 -0.55 -3.43
C TYR A 79 9.17 -1.58 -3.67
N ARG A 80 9.17 -2.23 -4.82
CA ARG A 80 10.17 -3.24 -5.18
C ARG A 80 10.57 -3.12 -6.63
N LEU A 81 11.87 -3.25 -6.88
CA LEU A 81 12.38 -3.53 -8.21
C LEU A 81 12.15 -5.01 -8.54
N LEU A 82 11.67 -5.27 -9.75
CA LEU A 82 11.42 -6.62 -10.26
C LEU A 82 12.65 -7.15 -10.99
N ALA A 83 12.78 -8.48 -11.04
CA ALA A 83 13.96 -9.13 -11.62
C ALA A 83 14.06 -8.97 -13.15
N ASP A 84 12.94 -8.68 -13.81
CA ASP A 84 12.82 -8.39 -15.25
C ASP A 84 13.20 -6.93 -15.60
N GLY A 85 13.50 -6.11 -14.60
CA GLY A 85 13.84 -4.70 -14.78
C GLY A 85 12.66 -3.75 -14.58
N GLY A 86 11.47 -4.24 -14.23
CA GLY A 86 10.33 -3.41 -13.85
C GLY A 86 10.31 -2.99 -12.38
N TYR A 87 9.17 -2.46 -11.93
CA TYR A 87 8.91 -2.21 -10.52
C TYR A 87 7.45 -2.50 -10.15
N SER A 88 7.23 -2.73 -8.86
CA SER A 88 5.90 -2.77 -8.27
C SER A 88 5.74 -1.76 -7.15
N LEU A 89 4.52 -1.24 -7.04
CA LEU A 89 4.09 -0.37 -5.94
C LEU A 89 2.86 -1.00 -5.30
N VAL A 90 2.96 -1.30 -4.01
CA VAL A 90 1.95 -2.07 -3.27
C VAL A 90 1.47 -1.29 -2.06
N PHE A 91 0.17 -1.35 -1.80
CA PHE A 91 -0.43 -0.95 -0.54
C PHE A 91 -1.50 -1.97 -0.13
N GLY A 92 -1.72 -2.14 1.18
CA GLY A 92 -2.65 -3.16 1.65
C GLY A 92 -2.92 -3.06 3.15
N LEU A 93 -3.83 -3.91 3.61
CA LEU A 93 -4.13 -4.03 5.04
C LEU A 93 -3.13 -4.98 5.69
N GLU A 94 -2.61 -4.60 6.85
CA GLU A 94 -1.89 -5.55 7.71
C GLU A 94 -2.92 -6.32 8.53
N LEU A 95 -2.94 -7.64 8.35
CA LEU A 95 -3.67 -8.51 9.26
C LEU A 95 -2.73 -8.85 10.42
N PRO A 96 -3.00 -8.43 11.67
CA PRO A 96 -2.08 -8.65 12.80
C PRO A 96 -1.84 -10.13 13.17
N LEU A 97 -2.48 -11.06 12.47
CA LEU A 97 -2.28 -12.51 12.62
C LEU A 97 -1.27 -13.09 11.61
N TYR A 98 -0.88 -12.33 10.58
CA TYR A 98 0.06 -12.73 9.55
C TYR A 98 0.95 -11.52 9.18
N ASP A 99 2.28 -11.67 9.12
CA ASP A 99 3.20 -10.67 8.55
C ASP A 99 3.02 -10.55 7.02
N MET A 100 1.77 -10.45 6.56
CA MET A 100 1.37 -10.42 5.17
C MET A 100 0.38 -9.28 4.96
N LEU A 101 0.61 -8.51 3.91
CA LEU A 101 -0.35 -7.52 3.41
C LEU A 101 -1.47 -8.27 2.71
N TYR A 102 -2.68 -8.29 3.28
CA TYR A 102 -3.82 -8.97 2.69
C TYR A 102 -5.16 -8.44 3.24
N PRO A 103 -6.12 -8.08 2.38
CA PRO A 103 -5.99 -7.92 0.94
C PRO A 103 -4.99 -6.80 0.58
N TYR A 104 -4.45 -6.84 -0.63
CA TYR A 104 -3.56 -5.79 -1.13
C TYR A 104 -3.87 -5.38 -2.57
N TYR A 105 -3.41 -4.18 -2.93
CA TYR A 105 -3.42 -3.66 -4.28
C TYR A 105 -1.98 -3.51 -4.76
N SER A 106 -1.69 -3.96 -5.97
CA SER A 106 -0.36 -3.81 -6.59
C SER A 106 -0.47 -3.13 -7.95
N TRP A 107 0.36 -2.11 -8.16
CA TRP A 107 0.65 -1.54 -9.46
C TRP A 107 1.90 -2.21 -10.01
N GLN A 108 1.87 -2.59 -11.28
CA GLN A 108 3.05 -3.05 -12.03
C GLN A 108 3.23 -2.14 -13.23
N ASN A 109 4.45 -1.66 -13.45
CA ASN A 109 4.74 -0.75 -14.55
C ASN A 109 4.48 -1.39 -15.93
N GLU A 110 4.73 -2.69 -16.08
CA GLU A 110 4.50 -3.40 -17.36
C GLU A 110 3.03 -3.43 -17.79
N THR A 111 2.11 -3.56 -16.84
CA THR A 111 0.67 -3.66 -17.13
C THR A 111 -0.05 -2.33 -17.00
N GLU A 112 0.57 -1.33 -16.38
CA GLU A 112 -0.01 -0.02 -16.05
C GLU A 112 -1.40 -0.14 -15.37
N THR A 113 -1.57 -1.18 -14.55
CA THR A 113 -2.84 -1.48 -13.91
C THR A 113 -2.68 -1.84 -12.44
N TRP A 114 -3.71 -1.50 -11.67
CA TRP A 114 -3.86 -1.96 -10.30
C TRP A 114 -4.51 -3.35 -10.28
N ASN A 115 -3.79 -4.34 -9.77
CA ASN A 115 -4.30 -5.65 -9.43
C ASN A 115 -4.79 -5.68 -7.98
N PHE A 116 -5.84 -6.44 -7.71
CA PHE A 116 -6.40 -6.66 -6.38
C PHE A 116 -6.30 -8.16 -6.05
N ASP A 117 -5.82 -8.47 -4.85
CA ASP A 117 -5.66 -9.83 -4.35
C ASP A 117 -6.25 -9.87 -2.92
N ASP A 118 -7.21 -10.78 -2.69
CA ASP A 118 -8.18 -10.77 -1.58
C ASP A 118 -8.39 -12.10 -0.90
#